data_AF-A0A0F9DY58-F1
#
_entry.id   AF-A0A0F9DY58-F1
#
_cell.length_a   1.000
_cell.length_b   1.000
_cell.length_c   1.000
_cell.angle_alpha   90.00
_cell.angle_beta   90.00
_cell.angle_gamma   90.00
#
_symmetry.space_group_name_H-M   'P 1'
#
loop_
_entity.id
_entity.type
_entity.pdbx_description
1 polymer ?
#
loop_
_entity_poly.entity_id
_entity_poly.type
_entity_poly.pdbx_seq_one_letter_code
_entity_poly.pdbx_strand_id
1 'polypeptide(L)'
;MEAIKYSKRLFMPFYSFLHCRGLKNFYGAAIINNSRILSRDKLNRLLIDKNTYEWFLTRTIGIENLMSLGLSDLKDIEEFASYKEAKMEEGNNALIQKENNQTSKEGIKAIDVQRIGKIKQKETELEVYNLHIQAVVHYFGLFSTKGKVITVSVGNLNISGIEE
;
A
#
# COMPACT_ATOMS: atom_id res chain seq x y z
N MET A 1 -22.34 15.58 -18.33
CA MET A 1 -21.47 15.75 -17.14
C MET A 1 -21.29 14.35 -16.56
N GLU A 2 -20.32 13.60 -17.10
CA GLU A 2 -20.18 12.16 -16.87
C GLU A 2 -19.50 11.87 -15.53
N ALA A 3 -20.17 11.05 -14.73
CA ALA A 3 -19.68 10.56 -13.45
C ALA A 3 -18.55 9.54 -13.67
N ILE A 4 -17.42 9.87 -13.08
CA ILE A 4 -16.15 9.14 -13.16
C ILE A 4 -16.28 7.80 -12.42
N LYS A 5 -16.28 6.70 -13.17
CA LYS A 5 -15.99 5.34 -12.67
C LYS A 5 -14.50 5.26 -12.34
N TYR A 6 -14.14 5.26 -11.05
CA TYR A 6 -12.84 4.79 -10.59
C TYR A 6 -13.00 3.65 -9.60
N SER A 7 -13.01 2.42 -10.12
CA SER A 7 -12.49 1.26 -9.38
C SER A 7 -10.98 1.26 -9.60
N LYS A 8 -10.23 1.92 -8.71
CA LYS A 8 -8.77 1.90 -8.72
C LYS A 8 -8.32 0.81 -7.75
N ARG A 9 -7.98 -0.36 -8.29
CA ARG A 9 -7.16 -1.35 -7.58
C ARG A 9 -5.82 -0.67 -7.25
N LEU A 10 -5.53 -0.54 -5.96
CA LEU A 10 -4.29 0.04 -5.47
C LEU A 10 -3.22 -1.06 -5.44
N PHE A 11 -2.05 -0.82 -6.03
CA PHE A 11 -0.87 -1.69 -5.93
C PHE A 11 0.36 -0.78 -5.91
N MET A 12 1.26 -0.94 -4.94
CA MET A 12 2.46 -0.12 -4.75
C MET A 12 3.70 -0.88 -5.25
N PRO A 13 4.29 -0.52 -6.40
CA PRO A 13 5.64 -0.98 -6.73
C PRO A 13 6.70 0.05 -6.28
N PHE A 14 7.67 -0.39 -5.49
CA PHE A 14 8.91 0.36 -5.25
C PHE A 14 9.97 -0.15 -6.22
N TYR A 15 10.34 0.65 -7.25
CA TYR A 15 11.68 0.80 -7.85
C TYR A 15 11.61 1.60 -9.18
N SER A 16 12.53 2.58 -9.28
CA SER A 16 13.09 3.25 -10.48
C SER A 16 12.11 3.82 -11.52
N PHE A 17 11.67 5.06 -11.31
CA PHE A 17 10.98 5.85 -12.34
C PHE A 17 12.00 6.63 -13.21
N LEU A 18 12.09 6.30 -14.50
CA LEU A 18 12.84 7.11 -15.47
C LEU A 18 12.03 8.36 -15.82
N HIS A 19 12.58 9.55 -15.54
CA HIS A 19 11.90 10.83 -15.74
C HIS A 19 12.13 11.37 -17.17
N CYS A 20 11.15 11.21 -18.07
CA CYS A 20 11.12 11.95 -19.33
C CYS A 20 10.35 13.26 -19.13
N ARG A 21 11.02 14.41 -19.33
CA ARG A 21 10.41 15.75 -19.19
C ARG A 21 9.35 15.99 -20.26
N GLY A 22 8.18 16.50 -19.86
CA GLY A 22 7.17 17.10 -20.76
C GLY A 22 5.80 16.41 -20.75
N LEU A 23 5.75 15.13 -20.38
CA LEU A 23 4.55 14.38 -20.03
C LEU A 23 4.96 13.54 -18.81
N LYS A 24 4.18 13.53 -17.71
CA LYS A 24 4.50 12.71 -16.51
C LYS A 24 4.24 11.22 -16.77
N ASN A 25 4.77 10.72 -17.88
CA ASN A 25 4.68 9.33 -18.25
C ASN A 25 5.80 8.59 -17.53
N PHE A 26 5.39 7.60 -16.75
CA PHE A 26 6.29 6.74 -16.00
C PHE A 26 6.50 5.46 -16.79
N TYR A 27 7.75 4.99 -16.86
CA TYR A 27 8.12 3.77 -17.56
C TYR A 27 9.06 2.95 -16.67
N GLY A 28 9.00 1.62 -16.82
CA GLY A 28 9.88 0.72 -16.09
C GLY A 28 9.29 -0.68 -15.97
N ALA A 29 10.16 -1.66 -15.68
CA ALA A 29 9.77 -3.04 -15.45
C ALA A 29 8.73 -3.17 -14.32
N ALA A 30 8.82 -2.33 -13.30
CA ALA A 30 7.87 -2.27 -12.19
C ALA A 30 6.42 -2.02 -12.64
N ILE A 31 6.19 -1.08 -13.57
CA ILE A 31 4.85 -0.77 -14.09
C ILE A 31 4.32 -1.92 -14.95
N ILE A 32 5.20 -2.51 -15.76
CA ILE A 32 4.87 -3.66 -16.60
C ILE A 32 4.47 -4.84 -15.69
N ASN A 33 5.30 -5.18 -14.70
CA ASN A 33 5.01 -6.27 -13.75
C ASN A 33 3.71 -6.03 -12.98
N ASN A 34 3.46 -4.80 -12.53
CA ASN A 34 2.20 -4.43 -11.89
C ASN A 34 1.00 -4.68 -12.83
N SER A 35 1.06 -4.21 -14.08
CA SER A 35 -0.01 -4.46 -15.06
C SER A 35 -0.26 -5.95 -15.31
N ARG A 36 0.79 -6.77 -15.30
CA ARG A 36 0.71 -8.23 -15.46
C ARG A 36 -0.01 -8.88 -14.29
N ILE A 37 0.40 -8.54 -13.06
CA ILE A 37 -0.23 -9.03 -11.82
C ILE A 37 -1.72 -8.65 -11.80
N LEU A 38 -2.04 -7.38 -12.08
CA LEU A 38 -3.42 -6.88 -12.09
C LEU A 38 -4.30 -7.55 -13.15
N SER A 39 -3.75 -7.87 -14.32
CA SER A 39 -4.50 -8.53 -15.40
C SER A 39 -4.92 -9.97 -15.07
N ARG A 40 -4.20 -10.62 -14.15
CA ARG A 40 -4.47 -12.00 -13.70
C ARG A 40 -5.36 -12.05 -12.47
N ASP A 41 -5.40 -10.99 -11.67
CA ASP A 41 -6.26 -10.94 -10.49
C ASP A 41 -7.73 -10.69 -10.85
N LYS A 42 -8.61 -11.58 -10.40
CA LYS A 42 -10.08 -11.45 -10.54
C LYS A 42 -10.78 -11.13 -9.22
N LEU A 43 -10.06 -11.18 -8.10
CA LEU A 43 -10.67 -11.18 -6.76
C LEU A 43 -10.58 -9.84 -6.04
N ASN A 44 -10.14 -8.76 -6.69
CA ASN A 44 -9.95 -7.45 -6.05
C ASN A 44 -9.03 -7.55 -4.82
N ARG A 45 -7.97 -8.35 -4.94
CA ARG A 45 -6.94 -8.46 -3.91
C ARG A 45 -6.02 -7.26 -3.95
N LEU A 46 -5.41 -6.95 -2.80
CA LEU A 46 -4.26 -6.06 -2.76
C LEU A 46 -3.03 -6.94 -2.91
N LEU A 47 -2.43 -6.91 -4.09
CA LEU A 47 -1.27 -7.75 -4.38
C LEU A 47 0.02 -6.95 -4.15
N ILE A 48 1.14 -7.63 -3.92
CA ILE A 48 2.51 -7.09 -4.00
C ILE A 48 3.42 -8.15 -4.62
N ASP A 49 4.52 -7.73 -5.24
CA ASP A 49 5.55 -8.65 -5.72
C ASP A 49 6.58 -8.96 -4.62
N LYS A 50 7.40 -9.98 -4.86
CA LYS A 50 8.47 -10.38 -3.94
C LYS A 50 9.42 -9.23 -3.58
N ASN A 51 9.81 -8.40 -4.55
CA ASN A 51 10.72 -7.29 -4.28
C ASN A 51 10.11 -6.28 -3.28
N THR A 52 8.82 -5.98 -3.43
CA THR A 52 8.10 -5.11 -2.48
C THR A 52 8.00 -5.78 -1.11
N TYR A 53 7.70 -7.08 -1.06
CA TYR A 53 7.67 -7.84 0.20
C TYR A 53 9.04 -7.83 0.92
N GLU A 54 10.12 -8.11 0.20
CA GLU A 54 11.49 -8.10 0.74
C GLU A 54 11.94 -6.71 1.19
N TRP A 55 11.49 -5.66 0.50
CA TRP A 55 11.74 -4.29 0.93
C TRP A 55 11.12 -4.01 2.30
N PHE A 56 9.86 -4.37 2.53
CA PHE A 56 9.25 -4.23 3.86
C PHE A 56 9.92 -5.16 4.88
N LEU A 57 10.26 -6.39 4.50
CA LEU A 57 10.95 -7.31 5.41
C LEU A 57 12.28 -6.73 5.91
N THR A 58 13.04 -6.08 5.03
CA THR A 58 14.36 -5.51 5.35
C THR A 58 14.30 -4.14 6.03
N ARG A 59 13.32 -3.30 5.69
CA ARG A 59 13.21 -1.92 6.22
C ARG A 59 12.36 -1.80 7.47
N THR A 60 11.33 -2.64 7.61
CA THR A 60 10.37 -2.57 8.71
C THR A 60 10.30 -3.86 9.52
N ILE A 61 11.22 -4.82 9.30
CA ILE A 61 11.20 -6.14 9.95
C ILE A 61 9.93 -6.92 9.59
N GLY A 62 9.33 -6.62 8.43
CA GLY A 62 8.03 -7.14 8.02
C GLY A 62 6.99 -6.03 7.91
N ILE A 63 6.08 -6.18 6.95
CA ILE A 63 5.05 -5.17 6.66
C ILE A 63 4.02 -5.07 7.79
N GLU A 64 3.83 -6.13 8.57
CA GLU A 64 2.99 -6.19 9.75
C GLU A 64 3.42 -5.19 10.84
N ASN A 65 4.70 -4.83 10.91
CA ASN A 65 5.19 -3.88 11.91
C ASN A 65 4.75 -2.44 11.62
N LEU A 66 4.18 -2.14 10.45
CA LEU A 66 3.57 -0.82 10.18
C LEU A 66 2.45 -0.47 11.18
N MET A 67 1.91 -1.44 11.92
CA MET A 67 0.98 -1.20 13.04
C MET A 67 1.65 -0.51 14.24
N SER A 68 2.95 -0.69 14.40
CA SER A 68 3.74 -0.23 15.54
C SER A 68 4.67 0.94 15.20
N LEU A 69 4.91 1.18 13.91
CA LEU A 69 5.82 2.23 13.44
C LEU A 69 5.14 3.60 13.36
N GLY A 70 5.85 4.61 13.82
CA GLY A 70 5.48 6.01 13.73
C GLY A 70 6.18 6.70 12.57
N LEU A 71 5.80 7.95 12.30
CA LEU A 71 6.47 8.76 11.29
C LEU A 71 7.95 8.99 11.62
N SER A 72 8.32 9.04 12.91
CA SER A 72 9.71 9.10 13.35
C SER A 72 10.53 7.91 12.84
N ASP A 73 10.01 6.70 13.01
CA ASP A 73 10.74 5.47 12.63
C ASP A 73 10.86 5.37 11.10
N LEU A 74 9.86 5.85 10.37
CA LEU A 74 9.90 5.90 8.91
C LEU A 74 10.91 6.93 8.38
N LYS A 75 11.25 7.98 9.13
CA LYS A 75 12.28 8.95 8.71
C LYS A 75 13.68 8.34 8.70
N ASP A 76 13.92 7.35 9.55
CA ASP A 76 15.24 6.71 9.67
C ASP A 76 15.54 5.75 8.51
N ILE A 77 14.52 5.41 7.71
CA ILE A 77 14.68 4.65 6.47
C ILE A 77 15.28 5.58 5.41
N GLU A 78 16.42 5.17 4.85
CA GLU A 78 17.21 5.95 3.88
C GLU A 78 16.37 6.49 2.72
N GLU A 79 15.46 5.67 2.19
CA GLU A 79 14.58 6.05 1.07
C GLU A 79 13.63 7.21 1.40
N PHE A 80 13.37 7.47 2.69
CA PHE A 80 12.56 8.58 3.18
C PHE A 80 13.38 9.78 3.67
N ALA A 81 14.71 9.72 3.66
CA ALA A 81 15.57 10.81 4.15
C ALA A 81 15.36 12.15 3.43
N SER A 82 14.94 12.12 2.15
CA SER A 82 14.64 13.31 1.34
C SER A 82 13.22 13.84 1.51
N TYR A 83 12.38 13.17 2.32
CA TYR A 83 10.99 13.55 2.50
C TYR A 83 10.90 14.82 3.37
N LYS A 84 10.28 15.88 2.82
CA LYS A 84 10.23 17.19 3.49
C LYS A 84 9.45 17.13 4.80
N GLU A 85 10.11 17.50 5.90
CA GLU A 85 9.54 17.48 7.25
C GLU A 85 8.25 18.30 7.38
N ALA A 86 8.14 19.43 6.66
CA ALA A 86 6.95 20.28 6.67
C ALA A 86 5.64 19.50 6.38
N LYS A 87 5.69 18.48 5.51
CA LYS A 87 4.51 17.65 5.20
C LYS A 87 4.20 16.58 6.25
N MET A 88 5.18 16.25 7.10
CA MET A 88 5.01 15.31 8.22
C MET A 88 4.58 16.02 9.50
N GLU A 89 4.86 17.33 9.61
CA GLU A 89 4.50 18.15 10.78
C GLU A 89 3.12 18.82 10.66
N GLU A 90 2.67 19.13 9.44
CA GLU A 90 1.45 19.91 9.20
C GLU A 90 0.13 19.10 9.26
N GLY A 91 0.18 17.76 9.44
CA GLY A 91 -1.04 16.94 9.39
C GLY A 91 -1.05 15.76 10.35
N ASN A 92 -2.15 15.62 11.10
CA ASN A 92 -2.50 14.35 11.74
C ASN A 92 -2.79 13.31 10.63
N ASN A 93 -1.92 12.31 10.52
CA ASN A 93 -2.13 11.18 9.62
C ASN A 93 -2.97 10.11 10.33
N ALA A 94 -4.12 9.76 9.76
CA ALA A 94 -5.08 8.82 10.34
C ALA A 94 -4.61 7.35 10.31
N LEU A 95 -3.57 7.03 9.53
CA LEU A 95 -3.04 5.67 9.37
C LEU A 95 -1.75 5.45 10.15
N ILE A 96 -0.83 6.41 10.10
CA ILE A 96 0.50 6.34 10.73
C ILE A 96 0.65 7.55 11.65
N GLN A 97 0.89 7.30 12.93
CA GLN A 97 0.98 8.36 13.93
C GLN A 97 2.34 9.05 13.92
N LYS A 98 2.43 10.28 14.43
CA LYS A 98 3.71 10.99 14.53
C LYS A 98 4.72 10.26 15.42
N GLU A 99 4.23 9.69 16.52
CA GLU A 99 4.99 8.93 17.52
C GLU A 99 4.31 7.59 17.78
N ASN A 100 5.07 6.65 18.38
CA ASN A 100 4.61 5.30 18.72
C ASN A 100 3.65 5.31 19.91
N ASN A 101 2.41 5.76 19.68
CA ASN A 101 1.34 5.74 20.67
C ASN A 101 0.39 4.56 20.42
N GLN A 102 0.62 3.47 21.15
CA GLN A 102 -0.24 2.28 21.15
C GLN A 102 -1.67 2.54 21.65
N THR A 103 -1.93 3.71 22.23
CA THR A 103 -3.21 4.11 22.81
C THR A 103 -4.15 4.82 21.83
N SER A 104 -3.70 5.12 20.60
CA SER A 104 -4.58 5.77 19.63
C SER A 104 -5.71 4.87 19.15
N LYS A 105 -6.92 5.43 19.11
CA LYS A 105 -8.09 4.76 18.54
C LYS A 105 -8.00 4.63 17.02
N GLU A 106 -7.19 5.45 16.37
CA GLU A 106 -6.99 5.46 14.92
C GLU A 106 -5.70 4.72 14.52
N GLY A 107 -5.52 4.51 13.22
CA GLY A 107 -4.34 3.87 12.65
C GLY A 107 -4.59 2.47 12.11
N ILE A 108 -3.55 1.88 11.53
CA ILE A 108 -3.57 0.50 11.07
C ILE A 108 -3.71 -0.43 12.28
N LYS A 109 -4.65 -1.36 12.23
CA LYS A 109 -4.97 -2.30 13.32
C LYS A 109 -4.62 -3.75 13.00
N ALA A 110 -4.60 -4.11 11.72
CA ALA A 110 -4.21 -5.43 11.28
C ALA A 110 -3.62 -5.37 9.86
N ILE A 111 -2.60 -6.18 9.64
CA ILE A 111 -2.03 -6.46 8.31
C ILE A 111 -1.81 -7.96 8.23
N ASP A 112 -2.46 -8.60 7.26
CA ASP A 112 -2.25 -10.00 6.91
C ASP A 112 -1.51 -10.08 5.58
N VAL A 113 -0.49 -10.94 5.53
CA VAL A 113 0.31 -11.20 4.32
C VAL A 113 0.21 -12.68 3.99
N GLN A 114 -0.10 -12.99 2.74
CA GLN A 114 -0.21 -14.36 2.27
C GLN A 114 0.56 -14.53 0.97
N ARG A 115 1.49 -15.48 0.94
CA ARG A 115 2.10 -15.91 -0.32
C ARG A 115 1.06 -16.66 -1.14
N ILE A 116 0.73 -16.16 -2.32
CA ILE A 116 -0.32 -16.76 -3.17
C ILE A 116 0.25 -17.59 -4.32
N GLY A 117 1.53 -17.42 -4.65
CA GLY A 117 2.24 -18.24 -5.62
C GLY A 117 3.00 -17.44 -6.65
N LYS A 118 3.21 -18.04 -7.82
CA LYS A 118 3.98 -17.46 -8.93
C LYS A 118 3.06 -17.21 -10.11
N ILE A 119 3.20 -16.04 -10.73
CA ILE A 119 2.56 -15.70 -12.00
C ILE A 119 3.63 -15.79 -13.08
N LYS A 120 3.45 -16.72 -14.02
CA LYS A 120 4.33 -16.85 -15.18
C LYS A 120 3.75 -16.09 -16.37
N GLN A 121 4.54 -15.18 -16.95
CA GLN A 121 4.16 -14.53 -18.21
C GLN A 121 5.37 -14.37 -19.12
N LYS A 122 5.34 -15.07 -20.25
CA LYS A 122 6.49 -15.28 -21.15
C LYS A 122 7.65 -15.93 -20.38
N GLU A 123 8.84 -15.30 -20.40
CA GLU A 123 10.05 -15.79 -19.71
C GLU A 123 10.18 -15.28 -18.27
N THR A 124 9.28 -14.39 -17.82
CA THR A 124 9.37 -13.81 -16.47
C THR A 124 8.42 -14.55 -15.52
N GLU A 125 8.98 -15.02 -14.41
CA GLU A 125 8.23 -15.56 -13.27
C GLU A 125 8.22 -14.51 -12.16
N LEU A 126 7.01 -14.13 -11.73
CA LEU A 126 6.82 -13.16 -10.65
C LEU A 126 6.19 -13.86 -9.45
N GLU A 127 6.89 -13.85 -8.33
CA GLU A 127 6.34 -14.31 -7.07
C GLU A 127 5.48 -13.20 -6.46
N VAL A 128 4.25 -13.56 -6.09
CA VAL A 128 3.21 -12.62 -5.67
C VAL A 128 2.71 -12.96 -4.28
N TYR A 129 2.41 -11.91 -3.53
CA TYR A 129 1.82 -11.96 -2.21
C TYR A 129 0.52 -11.17 -2.21
N ASN A 130 -0.44 -11.62 -1.42
CA ASN A 130 -1.68 -10.94 -1.12
C ASN A 130 -1.56 -10.24 0.22
N LEU A 131 -2.05 -9.01 0.29
CA LEU A 131 -2.16 -8.21 1.49
C LEU A 131 -3.64 -7.99 1.81
N HIS A 132 -3.93 -8.01 3.09
CA HIS A 132 -5.18 -7.51 3.63
C HIS A 132 -4.85 -6.57 4.78
N ILE A 133 -5.30 -5.32 4.68
CA ILE A 133 -4.99 -4.27 5.65
C ILE A 133 -6.29 -3.78 6.24
N GLN A 134 -6.36 -3.69 7.56
CA GLN A 134 -7.46 -3.06 8.29
C GLN A 134 -6.95 -1.86 9.06
N ALA A 135 -7.66 -0.74 8.95
CA ALA A 135 -7.36 0.48 9.67
C ALA A 135 -8.63 1.08 10.28
N VAL A 136 -8.46 1.79 11.39
CA VAL A 136 -9.53 2.57 12.02
C VAL A 136 -9.27 4.04 11.74
N VAL A 137 -10.27 4.72 11.20
CA VAL A 137 -10.17 6.14 10.83
C VAL A 137 -11.39 6.91 11.32
N HIS A 138 -11.21 8.17 11.67
CA HIS A 138 -12.29 9.08 11.99
C HIS A 138 -12.76 9.81 10.72
N TYR A 139 -13.94 9.43 10.25
CA TYR A 139 -14.54 9.97 9.04
C TYR A 139 -15.48 11.13 9.35
N PHE A 140 -15.30 12.25 8.66
CA PHE A 140 -16.20 13.41 8.68
C PHE A 140 -16.94 13.50 7.34
N GLY A 141 -18.28 13.44 7.39
CA GLY A 141 -19.09 13.66 6.19
C GLY A 141 -19.07 15.12 5.76
N LEU A 142 -19.21 15.39 4.46
CA LEU A 142 -19.18 16.72 3.83
C LEU A 142 -20.02 17.80 4.55
N PHE A 143 -21.14 17.42 5.16
CA PHE A 143 -22.06 18.32 5.86
C PHE A 143 -22.27 17.95 7.34
N SER A 144 -21.47 17.03 7.89
CA SER A 144 -21.63 16.57 9.28
C SER A 144 -20.54 17.16 10.16
N THR A 145 -20.95 17.85 11.23
CA THR A 145 -20.04 18.31 12.29
C THR A 145 -19.64 17.19 13.26
N LYS A 146 -20.33 16.04 13.21
CA LYS A 146 -20.01 14.85 14.00
C LYS A 146 -19.24 13.85 13.14
N GLY A 147 -18.03 13.52 13.56
CA GLY A 147 -17.23 12.44 13.00
C GLY A 147 -17.74 11.07 13.44
N LYS A 148 -17.46 10.05 12.63
CA LYS A 148 -17.73 8.64 12.96
C LYS A 148 -16.41 7.87 12.89
N VAL A 149 -16.13 7.08 13.91
CA VAL A 149 -15.04 6.11 13.88
C VAL A 149 -15.51 4.93 13.04
N ILE A 150 -14.79 4.63 11.96
CA ILE A 150 -15.09 3.51 11.07
C ILE A 150 -13.86 2.63 10.90
N THR A 151 -14.10 1.34 10.73
CA THR A 151 -13.07 0.39 10.29
C THR A 151 -13.14 0.29 8.78
N VAL A 152 -12.01 0.50 8.12
CA VAL A 152 -11.85 0.33 6.68
C VAL A 152 -10.89 -0.83 6.43
N SER A 153 -11.13 -1.58 5.38
CA SER A 153 -10.22 -2.63 4.93
C SER A 153 -9.89 -2.49 3.44
N VAL A 154 -8.69 -2.91 3.08
CA VAL A 154 -8.23 -3.00 1.69
C VAL A 154 -7.72 -4.41 1.43
N GLY A 155 -8.12 -4.98 0.29
CA GLY A 155 -7.83 -6.37 -0.06
C GLY A 155 -8.84 -7.35 0.54
N ASN A 156 -8.55 -8.64 0.41
CA ASN A 156 -9.34 -9.73 0.99
C ASN A 156 -8.45 -10.97 1.15
N LEU A 157 -8.88 -11.92 1.97
CA LEU A 157 -8.11 -13.13 2.29
C LEU A 157 -8.41 -14.32 1.37
N ASN A 158 -8.99 -14.09 0.18
CA ASN A 158 -9.31 -15.17 -0.72
C ASN A 158 -8.03 -15.70 -1.40
N ILE A 159 -7.73 -16.96 -1.14
CA ILE A 159 -6.58 -17.66 -1.74
C ILE A 159 -6.89 -18.27 -3.12
N SER A 160 -8.15 -18.29 -3.54
CA SER A 160 -8.57 -18.87 -4.82
C SER A 160 -8.16 -18.01 -6.04
N GLY A 161 -8.20 -18.56 -7.25
CA GLY A 161 -8.16 -17.78 -8.49
C GLY A 161 -6.80 -17.24 -8.93
N ILE A 162 -5.68 -17.72 -8.39
CA ILE A 162 -4.40 -17.74 -9.11
C ILE A 162 -4.08 -19.21 -9.37
N GLU A 163 -4.84 -19.78 -10.31
CA GLU A 163 -4.49 -21.06 -10.92
C GLU A 163 -3.51 -20.76 -12.07
N GLU A 164 -2.55 -21.68 -12.26
CA GLU A 164 -1.34 -21.58 -13.10
C GLU A 164 -1.53 -20.97 -14.50
#